data_AF-A0ABD5M7Q0-F1
#
_entry.id   AF-A0ABD5M7Q0-F1
#
_cell.length_a   1.000
_cell.length_b   1.000
_cell.length_c   1.000
_cell.angle_alpha   90.00
_cell.angle_beta   90.00
_cell.angle_gamma   90.00
#
_symmetry.space_group_name_H-M   'P 1'
#
loop_
_entity.id
_entity.type
_entity.pdbx_description
1 polymer ?
#
loop_
_entity_poly.entity_id
_entity_poly.type
_entity_poly.pdbx_seq_one_letter_code
_entity_poly.pdbx_strand_id
1 'polypeptide(L)' 'MDPRDTPGYRLHRALSNLTSIDGEQLEPADRERISTATTLLEQAELLTRPDTTADIDINGES' A
#
# COMPACT_ATOMS: atom_id res chain seq x y z
N MET A 1 -14.38 -14.55 -10.20
CA MET A 1 -13.92 -13.59 -9.16
C MET A 1 -13.86 -12.22 -9.81
N ASP A 2 -14.34 -11.17 -9.14
CA ASP A 2 -14.09 -9.80 -9.57
C ASP A 2 -12.57 -9.54 -9.39
N PRO A 3 -11.83 -9.04 -10.40
CA PRO A 3 -10.44 -8.63 -10.24
C PRO A 3 -10.22 -7.66 -9.07
N ARG A 4 -11.27 -6.94 -8.66
CA ARG A 4 -11.29 -6.02 -7.53
C ARG A 4 -11.25 -6.69 -6.16
N ASP A 5 -11.53 -8.00 -6.09
CA ASP A 5 -11.51 -8.76 -4.84
C ASP A 5 -10.13 -9.38 -4.54
N THR A 6 -9.13 -9.15 -5.40
CA THR A 6 -7.77 -9.61 -5.12
C THR A 6 -7.17 -8.80 -3.96
N PRO A 7 -6.53 -9.44 -2.96
CA PRO A 7 -5.98 -8.74 -1.79
C PRO A 7 -5.03 -7.58 -2.15
N GLY A 8 -4.14 -7.79 -3.11
CA GLY A 8 -3.21 -6.76 -3.58
C GLY A 8 -3.91 -5.57 -4.22
N TYR A 9 -4.95 -5.80 -5.03
CA TYR A 9 -5.71 -4.72 -5.64
C TYR A 9 -6.47 -3.89 -4.62
N ARG A 10 -7.09 -4.53 -3.62
CA ARG A 10 -7.86 -3.82 -2.57
C ARG A 10 -6.97 -2.87 -1.77
N LEU A 11 -5.78 -3.33 -1.40
CA LEU A 11 -4.83 -2.52 -0.66
C LEU A 11 -4.30 -1.35 -1.48
N HIS A 12 -3.87 -1.64 -2.71
CA HIS A 12 -3.38 -0.61 -3.63
C HIS A 12 -4.43 0.46 -3.91
N ARG A 13 -5.69 0.04 -4.13
CA ARG A 13 -6.81 0.96 -4.33
C ARG A 13 -7.07 1.84 -3.10
N ALA A 14 -6.99 1.28 -1.90
CA ALA A 14 -7.19 2.04 -0.66
C ALA A 14 -6.10 3.12 -0.50
N LEU A 15 -4.83 2.76 -0.70
CA LEU A 15 -3.72 3.71 -0.66
C LEU A 15 -3.87 4.81 -1.70
N SER A 16 -4.14 4.44 -2.96
CA SER A 16 -4.32 5.42 -4.05
C SER A 16 -5.49 6.37 -3.79
N ASN A 17 -6.56 5.90 -3.16
CA ASN A 17 -7.68 6.77 -2.79
C ASN A 17 -7.26 7.76 -1.70
N LEU A 18 -6.57 7.31 -0.65
CA LEU A 18 -6.17 8.17 0.46
C LEU A 18 -5.13 9.22 0.05
N THR A 19 -4.17 8.86 -0.79
CA THR A 19 -3.15 9.80 -1.29
C THR A 19 -3.71 10.83 -2.27
N SER A 20 -4.87 10.56 -2.88
CA SER A 20 -5.56 11.51 -3.76
C SER A 20 -6.38 12.57 -3.01
N ILE A 21 -6.59 12.40 -1.70
CA ILE A 21 -7.34 13.37 -0.89
C ILE A 21 -6.44 14.59 -0.65
N ASP A 22 -6.96 15.76 -1.00
CA ASP A 22 -6.30 17.03 -0.68
C ASP A 22 -6.35 17.30 0.83
N GLY A 23 -5.25 17.02 1.51
CA GLY A 23 -5.12 17.18 2.95
C GLY A 23 -5.17 18.63 3.43
N GLU A 24 -4.96 19.62 2.57
CA GLU A 24 -4.98 21.04 2.98
C GLU A 24 -6.40 21.57 3.21
N GLN A 25 -7.42 20.89 2.67
CA GLN A 25 -8.82 21.24 2.86
C GLN A 25 -9.48 20.52 4.05
N LEU A 26 -8.72 19.71 4.79
CA LEU A 26 -9.23 18.90 5.88
C LEU A 26 -8.98 19.56 7.23
N GLU A 27 -9.94 19.32 8.14
CA GLU A 27 -9.75 19.60 9.55
C GLU A 27 -8.50 18.86 10.08
N PRO A 28 -7.76 19.43 11.04
CA PRO A 28 -6.54 18.80 11.56
C PRO A 28 -6.74 17.35 12.02
N ALA A 29 -7.88 17.04 12.63
CA ALA A 29 -8.23 15.69 13.07
C ALA A 29 -8.39 14.71 11.89
N ASP A 30 -8.90 15.17 10.74
CA ASP A 30 -9.07 14.33 9.56
C ASP A 30 -7.75 14.13 8.82
N ARG A 31 -6.87 15.15 8.81
CA ARG A 31 -5.48 15.00 8.34
C ARG A 31 -4.73 13.92 9.12
N GLU A 32 -4.85 13.93 10.45
CA GLU A 32 -4.22 12.94 11.32
C GLU A 32 -4.78 11.52 11.07
N ARG A 33 -6.10 11.40 10.89
CA ARG A 33 -6.74 10.12 10.56
C ARG A 33 -6.24 9.56 9.24
N ILE A 34 -6.16 10.39 8.20
CA ILE A 34 -5.65 9.96 6.88
C ILE A 34 -4.18 9.58 6.98
N SER A 35 -3.35 10.38 7.64
CA SER A 35 -1.93 10.07 7.84
C SER A 35 -1.75 8.72 8.55
N THR A 36 -2.51 8.49 9.63
CA THR A 36 -2.49 7.23 10.38
C THR A 36 -2.93 6.06 9.50
N ALA A 37 -4.03 6.22 8.76
CA ALA A 37 -4.56 5.18 7.88
C ALA A 37 -3.57 4.83 6.75
N THR A 38 -2.95 5.81 6.11
CA THR A 38 -1.92 5.61 5.08
C THR A 38 -0.74 4.84 5.65
N THR A 39 -0.20 5.26 6.79
CA THR A 39 0.93 4.57 7.45
C THR A 39 0.60 3.13 7.82
N LEU A 40 -0.62 2.82 8.26
CA LEU A 40 -1.04 1.45 8.54
C LEU A 40 -1.16 0.60 7.26
N LEU A 41 -1.66 1.18 6.16
CA LEU A 41 -1.83 0.48 4.90
C LEU A 41 -0.47 0.23 4.20
N GLU A 42 0.48 1.15 4.30
CA GLU A 42 1.86 0.94 3.82
C GLU A 42 2.54 -0.23 4.57
N GLN A 43 2.37 -0.29 5.89
CA GLN A 43 2.85 -1.42 6.69
C GLN A 43 2.17 -2.74 6.28
N ALA A 44 0.87 -2.72 6.03
CA ALA A 44 0.14 -3.89 5.53
C ALA A 44 0.59 -4.30 4.11
N GLU A 45 1.05 -3.36 3.28
CA GLU A 45 1.59 -3.67 1.94
C GLU A 45 2.84 -4.52 2.04
N LEU A 46 3.74 -4.20 2.97
CA LEU A 46 4.95 -4.98 3.21
C LEU A 46 4.64 -6.42 3.63
N LEU A 47 3.51 -6.64 4.33
CA LEU A 47 3.08 -7.96 4.80
C LEU A 47 2.28 -8.75 3.77
N THR A 48 1.77 -8.08 2.73
CA THR A 48 0.91 -8.69 1.70
C THR A 48 1.57 -8.79 0.34
N ARG A 49 2.75 -8.18 0.17
CA ARG A 49 3.63 -8.51 -0.95
C ARG A 49 4.00 -9.98 -0.84
N PRO A 50 3.70 -10.81 -1.86
CA PRO A 50 4.28 -12.14 -1.92
C PRO A 50 5.79 -11.95 -1.86
N ASP A 51 6.48 -12.72 -1.01
CA ASP A 51 7.93 -12.67 -0.87
C ASP A 51 8.55 -12.53 -2.26
N THR A 52 9.04 -11.33 -2.59
CA THR A 52 9.97 -11.17 -3.69
C THR A 52 11.34 -11.64 -3.19
N THR A 53 11.37 -12.88 -2.70
CA THR A 53 12.58 -13.72 -2.65
C THR A 53 12.59 -14.54 -3.94
N ALA A 54 12.41 -13.84 -5.06
CA ALA A 54 12.51 -14.36 -6.42
C ALA A 54 13.03 -13.24 -7.33
N ASP A 55 14.03 -12.49 -6.84
CA ASP A 55 15.00 -11.80 -7.72
C ASP A 55 16.27 -11.37 -6.96
N ILE A 56 16.78 -12.25 -6.08
CA ILE A 56 18.22 -12.29 -5.88
C ILE A 56 18.71 -13.35 -6.84
N ASP A 57 18.84 -12.97 -8.12
CA ASP A 57 19.77 -13.62 -9.03
C ASP A 57 21.18 -13.45 -8.43
N ILE A 58 21.50 -14.36 -7.52
CA ILE A 58 22.86 -14.84 -7.34
C ILE A 58 23.29 -15.45 -8.67
N ASN A 59 23.70 -14.61 -9.61
CA ASN A 59 24.56 -15.05 -10.70
C ASN A 59 25.93 -15.36 -10.10
N GLY A 60 25.99 -16.51 -9.40
CA GLY A 60 27.22 -17.20 -9.08
C GLY A 60 27.78 -17.80 -10.36
N GLU A 61 28.98 -17.35 -10.71
CA GLU A 61 30.05 -18.07 -11.39
C GLU A 61 29.68 -19.05 -12.53
N SER A 62 30.06 -18.66 -13.75
CA SER A 62 30.92 -19.47 -14.62
C SER A 62 31.78 -18.56 -15.50
#